data_AF-A0A137STN7-F1
#
_entry.id   AF-A0A137STN7-F1
#
_cell.length_a   1.000
_cell.length_b   1.000
_cell.length_c   1.000
_cell.angle_alpha   90.00
_cell.angle_beta   90.00
_cell.angle_gamma   90.00
#
_symmetry.space_group_name_H-M   'P 1'
#
loop_
_entity.id
_entity.type
_entity.pdbx_description
1 polymer ?
#
loop_
_entity_poly.entity_id
_entity_poly.type
_entity_poly.pdbx_seq_one_letter_code
_entity_poly.pdbx_strand_id
1 'polypeptide(L)' 'MAKEYYLYVRGQKVKVSEDIYKVYWREKEHEKYLEQVDRKNHLLFFSSLDHDGNFVDNIADESVDVAKIVETQMMI' A
#
# COMPACT_ATOMS: atom_id res chain seq x y z
N MET A 1 26.51 -2.66 -32.88
CA MET A 1 25.63 -1.50 -32.62
C MET A 1 25.69 -1.18 -31.14
N ALA A 2 26.00 0.07 -30.77
CA ALA A 2 26.02 0.46 -29.36
C ALA A 2 24.57 0.52 -28.84
N LYS A 3 24.24 -0.30 -27.84
CA LYS A 3 22.94 -0.22 -27.17
C LYS A 3 22.95 1.00 -26.25
N GLU A 4 21.93 1.83 -26.35
CA GLU A 4 21.75 2.97 -25.46
C GLU A 4 20.77 2.59 -24.35
N TYR A 5 21.13 2.91 -23.10
CA TYR A 5 20.34 2.60 -21.93
C TYR A 5 19.76 3.88 -21.32
N TYR A 6 18.53 3.78 -20.81
CA TYR A 6 17.78 4.90 -20.27
C TYR A 6 17.04 4.52 -19.00
N LEU A 7 17.02 5.41 -18.02
CA LEU A 7 16.21 5.31 -16.80
C LEU A 7 15.26 6.50 -16.71
N TYR A 8 14.08 6.28 -16.10
CA TYR A 8 13.14 7.35 -15.82
C TYR A 8 13.26 7.77 -14.36
N VAL A 9 13.65 9.02 -14.14
CA VAL A 9 13.77 9.60 -12.79
C VAL A 9 12.80 10.77 -12.71
N ARG A 10 11.80 10.68 -11.82
CA ARG A 10 10.75 11.71 -11.66
C ARG A 10 10.06 12.10 -12.98
N GLY A 11 9.83 11.11 -13.85
CA GLY A 11 9.20 11.29 -15.17
C GLY A 11 10.14 11.77 -16.27
N GLN A 12 11.41 12.07 -15.97
CA GLN A 12 12.40 12.47 -16.98
C GLN A 12 13.25 11.29 -17.45
N LYS A 13 13.49 11.20 -18.76
CA LYS A 13 14.31 10.16 -19.38
C LYS A 13 15.80 10.55 -19.33
N VAL A 14 16.58 9.81 -18.55
CA VAL A 14 18.03 10.02 -18.37
C VAL A 14 18.80 8.91 -19.07
N LYS A 15 19.78 9.27 -19.91
CA LYS A 15 20.69 8.31 -20.55
C LYS A 15 21.72 7.84 -19.52
N VAL A 16 21.93 6.53 -19.44
CA VAL A 16 22.84 5.90 -18.47
C VAL A 16 23.80 4.92 -19.14
N SER A 17 24.88 4.55 -18.44
CA SER A 17 25.74 3.45 -18.85
C SER A 17 25.05 2.09 -18.64
N GLU A 18 25.54 1.08 -19.35
CA GLU A 18 25.04 -0.29 -19.21
C GLU A 18 25.17 -0.82 -17.77
N ASP A 19 26.28 -0.52 -17.10
CA ASP A 19 26.52 -0.99 -15.73
C ASP A 19 25.51 -0.42 -14.75
N ILE A 20 25.21 0.89 -14.85
CA ILE A 20 24.19 1.54 -14.02
C ILE A 20 22.81 0.94 -14.29
N TYR A 21 22.48 0.70 -15.57
CA TYR A 21 21.22 0.08 -15.93
C TYR A 21 21.05 -1.32 -15.34
N LYS A 22 22.10 -2.16 -15.41
CA LYS A 22 22.10 -3.51 -14.83
C LYS A 22 21.92 -3.50 -13.32
N VAL A 23 22.63 -2.61 -12.62
CA VAL A 23 22.48 -2.46 -11.16
C VAL A 23 21.06 -2.03 -10.81
N TYR A 24 20.54 -0.98 -11.45
CA TYR A 24 19.16 -0.54 -11.23
C TYR A 24 18.14 -1.66 -11.45
N TRP A 25 18.30 -2.43 -12.53
CA TRP A 25 17.39 -3.52 -12.84
C TRP A 25 17.43 -4.63 -11.79
N ARG A 26 18.63 -5.00 -11.33
CA ARG A 26 18.81 -6.01 -10.27
C ARG A 26 18.13 -5.60 -8.97
N GLU A 27 18.31 -4.34 -8.55
CA GLU A 27 17.66 -3.81 -7.33
C GLU A 27 16.13 -3.83 -7.49
N LYS A 28 15.61 -3.42 -8.66
CA LYS A 28 14.18 -3.44 -8.95
C LYS A 28 13.58 -4.86 -8.93
N GLU A 29 14.30 -5.85 -9.44
CA GLU A 29 13.86 -7.25 -9.37
C GLU A 29 13.92 -7.80 -7.95
N HIS A 30 14.92 -7.41 -7.16
CA HIS A 30 15.03 -7.78 -5.76
C HIS A 30 13.86 -7.24 -4.93
N GLU A 31 13.48 -5.97 -5.12
CA GLU A 31 12.34 -5.35 -4.45
C GLU A 31 11.02 -6.09 -4.78
N LYS A 32 10.80 -6.44 -6.05
CA LYS A 32 9.63 -7.24 -6.46
C LYS A 32 9.62 -8.62 -5.83
N TYR A 33 10.77 -9.26 -5.69
CA TYR A 33 10.87 -10.56 -5.05
C TYR A 33 10.47 -10.47 -3.57
N LEU A 34 10.97 -9.45 -2.85
CA LEU A 34 10.59 -9.21 -1.47
C LEU A 34 9.07 -8.98 -1.33
N GLU A 35 8.48 -8.16 -2.20
CA GLU A 35 7.04 -7.95 -2.22
C GLU A 35 6.24 -9.26 -2.41
N GLN A 36 6.71 -10.15 -3.28
CA GLN A 36 6.08 -11.47 -3.47
C GLN A 36 6.21 -12.36 -2.25
N VAL A 37 7.38 -12.34 -1.59
CA VAL A 37 7.61 -13.10 -0.36
C VAL A 37 6.72 -12.59 0.77
N ASP A 38 6.60 -11.27 0.94
CA ASP A 38 5.74 -10.65 1.95
C ASP A 38 4.28 -11.01 1.74
N ARG A 39 3.78 -10.90 0.49
CA ARG A 39 2.41 -11.31 0.14
C ARG A 39 2.16 -12.79 0.40
N LYS A 40 3.11 -13.67 0.07
CA LYS A 40 2.99 -15.11 0.31
C LYS A 40 2.94 -15.45 1.79
N ASN A 41 3.68 -14.72 2.61
CA ASN A 41 3.71 -14.91 4.07
C ASN A 41 2.57 -14.17 4.78
N HIS A 42 1.65 -13.54 4.03
CA HIS A 42 0.58 -12.69 4.59
C HIS A 42 1.11 -11.59 5.51
N LEU A 43 2.36 -11.17 5.31
CA LEU A 43 2.97 -10.02 5.99
C LEU A 43 2.56 -8.76 5.24
N LEU A 44 1.25 -8.55 5.11
CA LEU A 44 0.75 -7.32 4.53
C LEU A 44 0.90 -6.19 5.56
N PHE A 45 1.22 -4.99 5.07
CA PHE A 45 1.16 -3.80 5.92
C PHE A 45 -0.24 -3.68 6.51
N PHE A 46 -0.36 -3.30 7.78
CA PHE A 46 -1.68 -3.09 8.42
C PHE A 46 -2.60 -2.18 7.59
N SER A 47 -2.02 -1.25 6.83
CA SER A 47 -2.73 -0.37 5.89
C SER A 47 -3.45 -1.09 4.74
N SER A 48 -3.07 -2.32 4.37
CA SER A 48 -3.77 -3.06 3.32
C SER A 48 -5.08 -3.67 3.81
N LEU A 49 -5.29 -3.76 5.13
CA LEU A 49 -6.53 -4.20 5.75
C LEU A 49 -7.53 -3.05 5.92
N ASP A 50 -7.09 -1.82 5.67
CA ASP A 50 -7.91 -0.61 5.71
C ASP A 50 -8.70 -0.50 4.39
N HIS A 51 -9.72 -1.35 4.27
CA HIS A 51 -10.57 -1.42 3.07
C HIS A 51 -11.65 -0.32 3.03
N ASP A 52 -11.91 0.30 4.17
CA ASP A 52 -13.05 1.19 4.44
C ASP A 52 -12.67 2.46 5.21
N GLY A 53 -11.38 2.68 5.52
CA GLY A 53 -10.88 3.90 6.16
C GLY A 53 -11.16 3.97 7.67
N ASN A 54 -11.50 2.84 8.30
CA ASN A 54 -12.07 2.80 9.64
C ASN A 54 -11.14 2.20 10.70
N PHE A 55 -9.85 1.97 10.37
CA PHE A 55 -8.98 1.13 11.18
C PHE A 55 -8.52 1.73 12.53
N VAL A 56 -8.71 3.04 12.77
CA VAL A 56 -8.13 3.72 13.94
C VAL A 56 -9.16 4.30 14.91
N ASP A 57 -10.37 4.67 14.44
CA ASP A 57 -11.27 5.51 15.25
C ASP A 57 -12.70 4.99 15.49
N ASN A 58 -13.20 3.94 14.81
CA ASN A 58 -14.55 3.42 15.12
C ASN A 58 -14.61 1.89 15.12
N ILE A 59 -14.19 1.29 16.24
CA ILE A 59 -14.79 0.02 16.65
C ILE A 59 -16.20 0.37 17.13
N ALA A 60 -17.21 0.06 16.31
CA ALA A 60 -18.60 0.27 16.71
C ALA A 60 -18.90 -0.56 17.96
N ASP A 61 -19.35 0.11 19.02
CA ASP A 61 -19.77 -0.57 20.24
C ASP A 61 -21.14 -1.20 20.01
N GLU A 62 -21.16 -2.50 19.70
CA GLU A 62 -22.39 -3.27 19.51
C GLU A 62 -23.23 -3.40 20.80
N SER A 63 -22.67 -3.05 21.97
CA SER A 63 -23.40 -3.12 23.24
C SER A 63 -24.35 -1.94 23.46
N VAL A 64 -24.18 -0.83 22.72
CA VAL A 64 -24.97 0.40 22.90
C VAL A 64 -25.73 0.73 21.61
N ASP A 65 -27.05 0.53 21.65
CA ASP A 65 -27.95 0.97 20.58
C ASP A 65 -28.44 2.40 20.82
N VAL A 66 -27.77 3.36 20.17
CA VAL A 66 -28.10 4.79 20.24
C VAL A 66 -29.47 5.11 19.66
N ALA A 67 -29.96 4.36 18.66
CA ALA A 67 -31.27 4.61 18.07
C ALA A 67 -32.39 4.34 19.08
N LYS A 68 -32.27 3.23 19.82
CA LYS A 68 -33.21 2.85 20.87
C LYS A 68 -33.25 3.84 22.03
N ILE A 69 -32.10 4.42 22.39
CA ILE A 69 -32.00 5.45 23.43
C ILE A 69 -32.76 6.72 23.01
N VAL A 70 -32.56 7.18 21.77
CA VAL A 70 -33.22 8.38 21.25
C VAL A 70 -34.74 8.17 21.11
N GLU A 71 -35.19 7.03 20.58
CA GLU A 71 -36.62 6.69 20.51
C GLU A 71 -37.29 6.75 21.89
N THR A 72 -36.63 6.19 22.91
CA THR A 72 -37.14 6.20 24.28
C THR A 72 -37.24 7.62 24.84
N GLN A 73 -36.27 8.50 24.55
CA GLN A 73 -36.32 9.90 24.98
C GLN A 73 -37.37 10.73 24.22
N MET A 74 -37.68 10.40 22.97
CA MET A 74 -38.70 11.10 22.18
C MET A 74 -40.14 10.70 22.55
N MET A 75 -40.33 9.57 23.25
CA MET A 75 -41.64 9.11 23.73
C MET A 75 -42.06 9.70 25.09
N ILE A 76 -41.16 10.44 25.76
CA ILE A 76 -41.42 11.16 27.02
C ILE A 76 -41.76 12.61 26.71
#